data_AF-A0A3C0TIV0-F1
#
_entry.id   AF-A0A3C0TIV0-F1
#
_cell.length_a   1.000
_cell.length_b   1.000
_cell.length_c   1.000
_cell.angle_alpha   90.00
_cell.angle_beta   90.00
_cell.angle_gamma   90.00
#
_symmetry.space_group_name_H-M   'P 1'
#
loop_
_entity.id
_entity.type
_entity.pdbx_description
1 polymer ?
#
loop_
_entity_poly.entity_id
_entity_poly.type
_entity_poly.pdbx_seq_one_letter_code
_entity_poly.pdbx_strand_id
1 'polypeptide(L)'
;MGKRIRKGRFFVFWALCFVVLAGLTASVASAAEITINPIKDTTIYQGVDPVTGENFEVNSCGAGIDLFFGVTNDNLLRRALLQFDVAGSLPQNATIRSVTLTVNVNRSGDNVDAPATLLPLSRDWGEGIVDCSGNRGGGVGAPAYPGDATWLDAMFQQVLWTNPGGDFGPVSATASIPIRGDGSWTSDAPGNGGMLSDVENWYLGLAQNYGWIIIGDETRASTTRRISSRETGGLVQPRLTIIFDAPGLEECCLPDGGCSLEVDQASCEAKGGIFNPNPDFTETCTLPDPPYSVCPQPTGACCNADESCSDTIERATCEATGGIF
;
A
#
# COMPACT_ATOMS: atom_id res chain seq x y z
N MET A 1 -1.62 -33.75 88.21
CA MET A 1 -0.20 -33.81 87.83
C MET A 1 -0.01 -33.03 86.54
N GLY A 2 0.54 -31.80 86.61
CA GLY A 2 1.02 -30.97 85.47
C GLY A 2 -0.04 -30.36 84.54
N LYS A 3 0.04 -29.13 84.01
CA LYS A 3 0.98 -28.00 84.10
C LYS A 3 0.18 -26.78 83.58
N ARG A 4 0.18 -25.65 84.31
CA ARG A 4 -0.25 -24.34 83.78
C ARG A 4 0.84 -23.83 82.83
N ILE A 5 0.49 -23.46 81.59
CA ILE A 5 1.42 -22.79 80.65
C ILE A 5 0.88 -21.39 80.35
N ARG A 6 1.73 -20.38 80.59
CA ARG A 6 1.48 -18.95 80.42
C ARG A 6 1.54 -18.56 78.94
N LYS A 7 0.68 -17.62 78.55
CA LYS A 7 0.65 -16.93 77.24
C LYS A 7 1.91 -16.07 77.06
N GLY A 8 2.63 -16.25 75.94
CA GLY A 8 3.64 -15.31 75.44
C GLY A 8 3.12 -14.67 74.15
N ARG A 9 3.06 -13.33 74.12
CA ARG A 9 2.68 -12.52 72.95
C ARG A 9 3.92 -12.32 72.08
N PHE A 10 3.86 -12.71 70.81
CA PHE A 10 4.83 -12.29 69.79
C PHE A 10 4.14 -11.30 68.84
N PHE A 11 4.61 -10.05 68.89
CA PHE A 11 4.33 -9.03 67.88
C PHE A 11 5.29 -9.29 66.71
N VAL A 12 4.76 -9.50 65.51
CA VAL A 12 5.54 -9.44 64.26
C VAL A 12 4.90 -8.36 63.40
N PHE A 13 5.66 -7.31 63.16
CA PHE A 13 5.30 -6.18 62.29
C PHE A 13 5.24 -6.66 60.84
N TRP A 14 4.08 -6.49 60.19
CA TRP A 14 3.90 -6.69 58.76
C TRP A 14 4.19 -5.34 58.07
N ALA A 15 5.30 -5.25 57.35
CA ALA A 15 5.60 -4.10 56.49
C ALA A 15 4.75 -4.21 55.22
N LEU A 16 3.75 -3.34 55.08
CA LEU A 16 3.01 -3.15 53.83
C LEU A 16 3.91 -2.40 52.84
N CYS A 17 4.42 -3.12 51.83
CA CYS A 17 5.01 -2.52 50.64
C CYS A 17 3.86 -2.17 49.69
N PHE A 18 3.46 -0.90 49.64
CA PHE A 18 2.55 -0.41 48.60
C PHE A 18 3.31 -0.31 47.28
N VAL A 19 3.16 -1.31 46.41
CA VAL A 19 3.57 -1.21 45.01
C VAL A 19 2.54 -0.33 44.31
N VAL A 20 2.91 0.92 44.03
CA VAL A 20 2.15 1.80 43.14
C VAL A 20 2.34 1.25 41.72
N LEU A 21 1.34 0.51 41.24
CA LEU A 21 1.28 0.06 39.85
C LEU A 21 0.91 1.28 39.00
N ALA A 22 1.91 2.02 38.51
CA ALA A 22 1.72 3.01 37.47
C ALA A 22 1.26 2.27 36.21
N GLY A 23 -0.03 2.34 35.92
CA GLY A 23 -0.59 1.80 34.68
C GLY A 23 -0.04 2.62 33.52
N LEU A 24 0.96 2.09 32.82
CA LEU A 24 1.22 2.51 31.45
C LEU A 24 0.01 2.10 30.62
N THR A 25 -0.89 3.05 30.35
CA THR A 25 -1.80 2.95 29.22
C THR A 25 -0.93 3.15 27.98
N ALA A 26 -0.39 2.05 27.44
CA ALA A 26 0.16 2.09 26.09
C ALA A 26 -1.01 2.41 25.15
N SER A 27 -1.00 3.62 24.59
CA SER A 27 -1.81 3.98 23.45
C SER A 27 -1.48 2.98 22.34
N VAL A 28 -2.39 2.04 22.09
CA VAL A 28 -2.33 1.18 20.91
C VAL A 28 -2.60 2.09 19.73
N ALA A 29 -1.53 2.52 19.06
CA ALA A 29 -1.65 3.07 17.71
C ALA A 29 -2.30 1.96 16.85
N SER A 30 -3.53 2.20 16.40
CA SER A 30 -4.22 1.29 15.50
C SER A 30 -3.65 1.52 14.10
N ALA A 31 -2.92 0.54 13.57
CA ALA A 31 -2.53 0.58 12.18
C ALA A 31 -3.79 0.55 11.30
N ALA A 32 -3.86 1.46 10.34
CA ALA A 32 -4.89 1.51 9.31
C ALA A 32 -4.44 0.71 8.09
N GLU A 33 -5.42 0.26 7.28
CA GLU A 33 -5.19 -0.47 6.05
C GLU A 33 -5.90 0.23 4.89
N ILE A 34 -5.20 0.36 3.77
CA ILE A 34 -5.81 0.74 2.49
C ILE A 34 -5.41 -0.27 1.42
N THR A 35 -6.32 -0.55 0.49
CA THR A 35 -6.04 -1.34 -0.71
C THR A 35 -6.30 -0.48 -1.93
N ILE A 36 -5.30 -0.38 -2.81
CA ILE A 36 -5.36 0.41 -4.04
C ILE A 36 -5.14 -0.46 -5.27
N ASN A 37 -5.88 -0.14 -6.33
CA ASN A 37 -5.77 -0.82 -7.63
C ASN A 37 -4.75 -0.09 -8.53
N PRO A 38 -4.18 -0.76 -9.54
CA PRO A 38 -3.33 -0.11 -10.52
C PRO A 38 -4.09 1.02 -11.25
N ILE A 39 -3.39 2.13 -11.46
CA ILE A 39 -3.82 3.22 -12.34
C ILE A 39 -3.37 3.01 -13.79
N LYS A 40 -2.32 2.19 -14.00
CA LYS A 40 -1.85 1.72 -15.31
C LYS A 40 -1.37 0.28 -15.20
N ASP A 41 -1.70 -0.57 -16.16
CA ASP A 41 -1.05 -1.87 -16.37
C ASP A 41 -0.95 -2.31 -17.83
N THR A 42 0.14 -3.02 -18.17
CA THR A 42 0.31 -3.55 -19.53
C THR A 42 1.32 -4.67 -19.54
N THR A 43 1.34 -5.43 -20.63
CA THR A 43 2.37 -6.44 -20.90
C THR A 43 3.25 -6.00 -22.07
N ILE A 44 4.56 -6.20 -21.95
CA ILE A 44 5.52 -6.05 -23.06
C ILE A 44 6.04 -7.43 -23.50
N TYR A 45 6.23 -7.58 -24.81
CA TYR A 45 6.40 -8.87 -25.47
C TYR A 45 7.71 -8.94 -26.24
N GLN A 46 8.64 -9.81 -25.82
CA GLN A 46 9.87 -10.01 -26.58
C GLN A 46 9.68 -10.92 -27.79
N GLY A 47 10.43 -10.61 -28.83
CA GLY A 47 10.90 -11.54 -29.84
C GLY A 47 9.95 -11.75 -31.01
N VAL A 48 10.20 -12.82 -31.74
CA VAL A 48 9.55 -13.13 -33.02
C VAL A 48 9.01 -14.55 -32.96
N ASP A 49 7.83 -14.78 -33.54
CA ASP A 49 7.26 -16.12 -33.71
C ASP A 49 8.24 -16.99 -34.54
N PRO A 50 8.75 -18.11 -33.99
CA PRO A 50 9.74 -18.93 -34.69
C PRO A 50 9.19 -19.66 -35.92
N VAL A 51 7.86 -19.71 -36.08
CA VAL A 51 7.18 -20.40 -37.19
C VAL A 51 6.70 -19.39 -38.23
N THR A 52 6.02 -18.31 -37.82
CA THR A 52 5.40 -17.36 -38.75
C THR A 52 6.29 -16.16 -39.08
N GLY A 53 7.31 -15.87 -38.26
CA GLY A 53 8.13 -14.66 -38.38
C GLY A 53 7.42 -13.39 -37.91
N GLU A 54 6.29 -13.50 -37.22
CA GLU A 54 5.55 -12.37 -36.65
C GLU A 54 6.36 -11.71 -35.52
N ASN A 55 6.59 -10.39 -35.61
CA ASN A 55 7.33 -9.65 -34.61
C ASN A 55 6.43 -9.21 -33.44
N PHE A 56 6.71 -9.70 -32.24
CA PHE A 56 5.96 -9.33 -31.03
C PHE A 56 6.56 -8.14 -30.29
N GLU A 57 7.78 -7.69 -30.63
CA GLU A 57 8.44 -6.56 -29.97
C GLU A 57 7.72 -5.22 -30.17
N VAL A 58 6.74 -5.18 -31.08
CA VAL A 58 5.86 -4.04 -31.37
C VAL A 58 4.43 -4.26 -30.85
N ASN A 59 4.22 -5.27 -29.99
CA ASN A 59 2.92 -5.55 -29.40
C ASN A 59 2.82 -5.01 -27.97
N SER A 60 1.59 -4.68 -27.57
CA SER A 60 1.21 -4.23 -26.23
C SER A 60 -0.07 -4.96 -25.77
N CYS A 61 -0.44 -4.78 -24.51
CA CYS A 61 -1.74 -5.23 -23.99
C CYS A 61 -2.17 -4.39 -22.78
N GLY A 62 -2.49 -3.12 -23.02
CA GLY A 62 -2.90 -2.18 -21.96
C GLY A 62 -4.39 -2.15 -21.65
N ALA A 63 -5.23 -2.80 -22.46
CA ALA A 63 -6.68 -2.89 -22.23
C ALA A 63 -7.19 -4.34 -22.27
N GLY A 64 -6.28 -5.32 -22.19
CA GLY A 64 -6.65 -6.73 -22.14
C GLY A 64 -6.82 -7.20 -20.70
N ILE A 65 -7.75 -8.14 -20.50
CA ILE A 65 -8.11 -8.67 -19.17
C ILE A 65 -7.05 -9.55 -18.48
N ASP A 66 -5.86 -9.69 -19.06
CA ASP A 66 -4.80 -10.58 -18.60
C ASP A 66 -3.44 -9.90 -18.82
N LEU A 67 -2.53 -10.01 -17.85
CA LEU A 67 -1.12 -9.64 -17.96
C LEU A 67 -0.23 -10.89 -17.94
N PHE A 68 0.97 -10.77 -18.52
CA PHE A 68 1.90 -11.90 -18.63
C PHE A 68 3.30 -11.54 -18.16
N PHE A 69 3.94 -12.47 -17.46
CA PHE A 69 5.37 -12.39 -17.17
C PHE A 69 6.03 -13.77 -17.21
N GLY A 70 7.35 -13.81 -17.43
CA GLY A 70 8.15 -15.04 -17.50
C GLY A 70 8.40 -15.52 -18.93
N VAL A 71 8.78 -16.79 -19.09
CA VAL A 71 9.24 -17.35 -20.37
C VAL A 71 8.16 -18.25 -20.98
N THR A 72 7.83 -18.04 -22.26
CA THR A 72 6.85 -18.88 -22.98
C THR A 72 7.45 -20.24 -23.35
N ASN A 73 6.63 -21.12 -23.92
CA ASN A 73 7.10 -22.41 -24.46
C ASN A 73 8.04 -22.24 -25.66
N ASP A 74 8.00 -21.09 -26.33
CA ASP A 74 8.86 -20.75 -27.46
C ASP A 74 10.13 -19.98 -27.02
N ASN A 75 10.42 -19.94 -25.72
CA ASN A 75 11.54 -19.21 -25.12
C ASN A 75 11.49 -17.68 -25.35
N LEU A 76 10.29 -17.12 -25.42
CA LEU A 76 10.10 -15.68 -25.54
C LEU A 76 9.74 -15.06 -24.19
N LEU A 77 10.31 -13.89 -23.90
CA LEU A 77 10.09 -13.20 -22.62
C LEU A 77 8.80 -12.36 -22.62
N ARG A 78 8.12 -12.35 -21.47
CA ARG A 78 7.00 -11.47 -21.15
C ARG A 78 7.30 -10.76 -19.85
N ARG A 79 6.92 -9.49 -19.75
CA ARG A 79 7.02 -8.72 -18.51
C ARG A 79 5.76 -7.88 -18.35
N ALA A 80 5.26 -7.81 -17.12
CA ALA A 80 4.10 -6.99 -16.78
C ALA A 80 4.57 -5.71 -16.10
N LEU A 81 3.96 -4.58 -16.45
CA LEU A 81 4.18 -3.28 -15.80
C LEU A 81 2.92 -2.90 -15.02
N LEU A 82 3.09 -2.37 -13.81
CA LEU A 82 2.01 -1.95 -12.92
C LEU A 82 2.38 -0.62 -12.28
N GLN A 83 1.47 0.36 -12.29
CA GLN A 83 1.65 1.62 -11.59
C GLN A 83 0.45 1.91 -10.69
N PHE A 84 0.68 2.46 -9.51
CA PHE A 84 -0.32 2.75 -8.49
C PHE A 84 -0.27 4.22 -8.09
N ASP A 85 -1.40 4.82 -7.71
CA ASP A 85 -1.41 6.16 -7.12
C ASP A 85 -1.26 6.10 -5.60
N VAL A 86 -0.02 6.04 -5.13
CA VAL A 86 0.27 5.96 -3.68
C VAL A 86 0.01 7.28 -2.96
N ALA A 87 0.53 8.38 -3.50
CA ALA A 87 0.45 9.69 -2.84
C ALA A 87 -0.98 10.24 -2.81
N GLY A 88 -1.80 9.97 -3.84
CA GLY A 88 -3.21 10.35 -3.88
C GLY A 88 -4.11 9.50 -3.00
N SER A 89 -3.64 8.34 -2.52
CA SER A 89 -4.46 7.39 -1.76
C SER A 89 -4.19 7.38 -0.25
N LEU A 90 -3.01 7.80 0.19
CA LEU A 90 -2.66 7.87 1.61
C LEU A 90 -2.95 9.27 2.18
N PRO A 91 -3.37 9.39 3.45
CA PRO A 91 -3.46 10.70 4.10
C PRO A 91 -2.07 11.34 4.16
N GLN A 92 -2.00 12.67 4.25
CA GLN A 92 -0.72 13.36 4.45
C GLN A 92 -0.07 12.93 5.76
N ASN A 93 1.26 12.95 5.82
CA ASN A 93 2.07 12.55 6.97
C ASN A 93 1.81 11.13 7.54
N ALA A 94 1.29 10.21 6.72
CA ALA A 94 1.15 8.80 7.05
C ALA A 94 2.54 8.15 7.20
N THR A 95 2.67 7.30 8.22
CA THR A 95 3.86 6.45 8.38
C THR A 95 3.55 5.06 7.83
N ILE A 96 4.17 4.69 6.71
CA ILE A 96 3.98 3.39 6.09
C ILE A 96 4.65 2.31 6.95
N ARG A 97 3.94 1.21 7.21
CA ARG A 97 4.41 0.09 8.03
C ARG A 97 4.73 -1.14 7.22
N SER A 98 3.83 -1.53 6.31
CA SER A 98 4.07 -2.63 5.41
C SER A 98 3.32 -2.47 4.10
N VAL A 99 3.86 -3.13 3.07
CA VAL A 99 3.34 -3.08 1.70
C VAL A 99 3.23 -4.50 1.19
N THR A 100 2.07 -4.85 0.64
CA THR A 100 1.86 -6.15 -0.01
C THR A 100 1.22 -5.97 -1.38
N LEU A 101 1.93 -6.38 -2.44
CA LEU A 101 1.35 -6.51 -3.78
C LEU A 101 0.80 -7.92 -3.93
N THR A 102 -0.49 -8.06 -4.23
CA THR A 102 -1.11 -9.36 -4.58
C THR A 102 -1.61 -9.36 -6.00
N VAL A 103 -1.33 -10.45 -6.73
CA VAL A 103 -1.83 -10.71 -8.08
C VAL A 103 -2.52 -12.07 -8.13
N ASN A 104 -3.50 -12.25 -9.01
CA ASN A 104 -4.17 -13.53 -9.19
C ASN A 104 -3.64 -14.24 -10.45
N VAL A 105 -2.97 -15.39 -10.27
CA VAL A 105 -2.54 -16.26 -11.36
C VAL A 105 -3.71 -17.12 -11.80
N ASN A 106 -4.18 -16.89 -13.03
CA ASN A 106 -5.31 -17.64 -13.57
C ASN A 106 -4.86 -18.74 -14.55
N ARG A 107 -3.60 -18.71 -15.02
CA ARG A 107 -2.98 -19.75 -15.86
C ARG A 107 -1.45 -19.69 -15.76
N SER A 108 -0.80 -20.86 -15.93
CA SER A 108 0.67 -20.99 -15.96
C SER A 108 1.14 -21.86 -17.10
N GLY A 109 2.40 -21.66 -17.51
CA GLY A 109 3.10 -22.45 -18.54
C GLY A 109 3.73 -23.75 -18.00
N ASP A 110 4.04 -23.80 -16.71
CA ASP A 110 4.62 -24.96 -16.03
C ASP A 110 3.75 -25.45 -14.85
N ASN A 111 4.24 -26.45 -14.14
CA ASN A 111 3.56 -27.13 -13.03
C ASN A 111 4.29 -27.00 -11.69
N VAL A 112 5.18 -26.00 -11.57
CA VAL A 112 5.94 -25.72 -10.35
C VAL A 112 5.92 -24.23 -10.10
N ASP A 113 5.77 -23.82 -8.84
CA ASP A 113 5.87 -22.42 -8.43
C ASP A 113 7.25 -21.86 -8.81
N ALA A 114 7.29 -20.61 -9.25
CA ALA A 114 8.50 -20.01 -9.81
C ALA A 114 8.77 -18.64 -9.18
N PRO A 115 10.05 -18.27 -8.99
CA PRO A 115 10.37 -16.95 -8.49
C PRO A 115 9.95 -15.88 -9.51
N ALA A 116 9.43 -14.78 -8.98
CA ALA A 116 9.21 -13.56 -9.74
C ALA A 116 9.65 -12.36 -8.91
N THR A 117 10.20 -11.36 -9.58
CA THR A 117 10.90 -10.23 -8.97
C THR A 117 10.23 -8.93 -9.37
N LEU A 118 10.06 -8.04 -8.39
CA LEU A 118 9.63 -6.65 -8.58
C LEU A 118 10.86 -5.76 -8.66
N LEU A 119 10.90 -4.89 -9.67
CA LEU A 119 11.92 -3.86 -9.83
C LEU A 119 11.24 -2.51 -10.12
N PRO A 120 11.67 -1.40 -9.51
CA PRO A 120 11.02 -0.11 -9.68
C PRO A 120 11.40 0.46 -11.04
N LEU A 121 10.40 0.89 -11.80
CA LEU A 121 10.62 1.54 -13.09
C LEU A 121 11.21 2.94 -12.88
N SER A 122 12.19 3.28 -13.70
CA SER A 122 12.93 4.54 -13.63
C SER A 122 12.55 5.52 -14.75
N ARG A 123 11.59 5.11 -15.59
CA ARG A 123 11.10 5.87 -16.74
C ARG A 123 9.60 5.67 -16.88
N ASP A 124 8.91 6.72 -17.29
CA ASP A 124 7.48 6.66 -17.62
C ASP A 124 7.22 5.84 -18.87
N TRP A 125 6.03 5.29 -18.98
CA TRP A 125 5.60 4.38 -20.04
C TRP A 125 4.12 4.55 -20.34
N GLY A 126 3.67 4.24 -21.54
CA GLY A 126 2.24 4.30 -21.85
C GLY A 126 1.55 2.96 -21.61
N GLU A 127 0.42 2.97 -20.90
CA GLU A 127 -0.42 1.78 -20.76
C GLU A 127 -0.90 1.27 -22.11
N GLY A 128 -1.46 2.20 -22.89
CA GLY A 128 -2.10 1.94 -24.16
C GLY A 128 -3.56 1.54 -24.01
N ILE A 129 -4.23 1.35 -25.14
CA ILE A 129 -5.66 0.99 -25.22
C ILE A 129 -5.89 -0.34 -25.94
N VAL A 130 -4.81 -1.10 -26.16
CA VAL A 130 -4.84 -2.33 -26.95
C VAL A 130 -5.38 -3.49 -26.10
N ASP A 131 -6.51 -4.04 -26.52
CA ASP A 131 -7.04 -5.29 -26.00
C ASP A 131 -6.42 -6.47 -26.78
N CYS A 132 -5.59 -7.25 -26.10
CA CYS A 132 -4.95 -8.44 -26.67
C CYS A 132 -5.72 -9.75 -26.43
N SER A 133 -6.85 -9.72 -25.70
CA SER A 133 -7.54 -10.92 -25.22
C SER A 133 -7.92 -11.91 -26.33
N GLY A 134 -8.31 -11.40 -27.50
CA GLY A 134 -8.65 -12.19 -28.68
C GLY A 134 -7.46 -12.80 -29.42
N ASN A 135 -6.24 -12.29 -29.25
CA ASN A 135 -5.07 -12.73 -30.02
C ASN A 135 -4.32 -13.86 -29.31
N ARG A 136 -4.62 -15.11 -29.69
CA ARG A 136 -4.03 -16.32 -29.10
C ARG A 136 -4.11 -16.35 -27.56
N GLY A 137 -5.20 -15.79 -27.01
CA GLY A 137 -5.42 -15.69 -25.56
C GLY A 137 -4.50 -14.69 -24.86
N GLY A 138 -3.99 -13.67 -25.55
CA GLY A 138 -3.21 -12.55 -25.02
C GLY A 138 -1.70 -12.78 -24.88
N GLY A 139 -1.23 -14.03 -24.94
CA GLY A 139 0.18 -14.37 -24.69
C GLY A 139 1.19 -13.87 -25.72
N VAL A 140 0.72 -13.32 -26.84
CA VAL A 140 1.56 -12.68 -27.88
C VAL A 140 1.29 -11.18 -28.02
N GLY A 141 0.36 -10.62 -27.22
CA GLY A 141 -0.07 -9.23 -27.33
C GLY A 141 -0.85 -8.95 -28.60
N ALA A 142 -1.08 -7.68 -28.90
CA ALA A 142 -1.58 -7.22 -30.20
C ALA A 142 -0.83 -5.96 -30.64
N PRO A 143 -0.84 -5.59 -31.94
CA PRO A 143 -0.08 -4.46 -32.45
C PRO A 143 -0.32 -3.17 -31.66
N ALA A 144 0.76 -2.55 -31.18
CA ALA A 144 0.72 -1.35 -30.36
C ALA A 144 0.30 -0.10 -31.14
N TYR A 145 -0.39 0.83 -30.47
CA TYR A 145 -0.59 2.19 -30.96
C TYR A 145 0.56 3.11 -30.52
N PRO A 146 0.83 4.22 -31.25
CA PRO A 146 1.82 5.19 -30.80
C PRO A 146 1.53 5.68 -29.38
N GLY A 147 2.52 5.56 -28.50
CA GLY A 147 2.37 5.87 -27.08
C GLY A 147 2.33 4.64 -26.16
N ASP A 148 1.94 3.46 -26.63
CA ASP A 148 1.85 2.24 -25.81
C ASP A 148 3.25 1.72 -25.43
N ALA A 149 3.41 1.06 -24.29
CA ALA A 149 4.65 0.37 -23.96
C ALA A 149 4.80 -0.91 -24.79
N THR A 150 5.99 -1.10 -25.35
CA THR A 150 6.41 -2.32 -26.07
C THR A 150 7.74 -2.81 -25.51
N TRP A 151 8.30 -3.86 -26.12
CA TRP A 151 9.59 -4.39 -25.67
C TRP A 151 10.75 -3.42 -25.88
N LEU A 152 10.73 -2.64 -26.97
CA LEU A 152 11.80 -1.71 -27.32
C LEU A 152 11.47 -0.26 -26.93
N ASP A 153 10.19 0.09 -26.82
CA ASP A 153 9.73 1.45 -26.55
C ASP A 153 8.98 1.54 -25.22
N ALA A 154 9.33 2.53 -24.39
CA ALA A 154 8.52 2.93 -23.24
C ALA A 154 7.18 3.55 -23.69
N MET A 155 7.23 4.25 -24.83
CA MET A 155 6.08 4.79 -25.53
C MET A 155 6.31 4.59 -27.03
N PHE A 156 5.59 3.67 -27.64
CA PHE A 156 5.82 3.18 -29.00
C PHE A 156 5.92 4.32 -30.01
N GLN A 157 6.99 4.31 -30.81
CA GLN A 157 7.31 5.34 -31.82
C GLN A 157 7.56 6.75 -31.25
N GLN A 158 7.76 6.90 -29.94
CA GLN A 158 7.97 8.18 -29.27
C GLN A 158 9.19 8.17 -28.34
N VAL A 159 9.25 7.18 -27.44
CA VAL A 159 10.28 7.08 -26.41
C VAL A 159 10.76 5.65 -26.32
N LEU A 160 12.04 5.43 -26.66
CA LEU A 160 12.71 4.13 -26.49
C LEU A 160 12.96 3.82 -25.01
N TRP A 161 13.05 2.55 -24.64
CA TRP A 161 13.77 2.17 -23.43
C TRP A 161 15.28 2.38 -23.63
N THR A 162 16.03 2.65 -22.56
CA THR A 162 17.50 2.61 -22.64
C THR A 162 17.98 1.16 -22.81
N ASN A 163 17.33 0.25 -22.08
CA ASN A 163 17.55 -1.19 -22.19
C ASN A 163 16.26 -1.88 -22.68
N PRO A 164 16.30 -2.69 -23.75
CA PRO A 164 15.16 -3.49 -24.17
C PRO A 164 14.55 -4.28 -23.01
N GLY A 165 13.22 -4.25 -22.90
CA GLY A 165 12.47 -4.90 -21.82
C GLY A 165 12.31 -4.06 -20.55
N GLY A 166 12.68 -2.77 -20.56
CA GLY A 166 12.39 -1.81 -19.49
C GLY A 166 13.63 -1.20 -18.82
N ASP A 167 13.48 0.04 -18.34
CA ASP A 167 14.49 0.74 -17.53
C ASP A 167 14.09 0.69 -16.05
N PHE A 168 14.79 -0.08 -15.24
CA PHE A 168 14.46 -0.32 -13.83
C PHE A 168 15.66 -0.27 -12.89
N GLY A 169 15.37 -0.02 -11.61
CA GLY A 169 16.33 0.05 -10.52
C GLY A 169 16.68 -1.31 -9.89
N PRO A 170 17.27 -1.30 -8.68
CA PRO A 170 17.58 -2.53 -7.94
C PRO A 170 16.30 -3.29 -7.54
N VAL A 171 16.44 -4.55 -7.16
CA VAL A 171 15.33 -5.41 -6.75
C VAL A 171 14.59 -4.83 -5.54
N SER A 172 13.27 -4.69 -5.66
CA SER A 172 12.37 -4.30 -4.57
C SER A 172 12.00 -5.51 -3.72
N ALA A 173 11.64 -6.62 -4.38
CA ALA A 173 11.24 -7.87 -3.75
C ALA A 173 11.30 -9.06 -4.71
N THR A 174 11.41 -10.25 -4.15
CA THR A 174 11.21 -11.52 -4.87
C THR A 174 10.25 -12.40 -4.08
N ALA A 175 9.38 -13.12 -4.77
CA ALA A 175 8.47 -14.09 -4.18
C ALA A 175 8.32 -15.32 -5.08
N SER A 176 7.95 -16.45 -4.47
CA SER A 176 7.57 -17.65 -5.21
C SER A 176 6.10 -17.53 -5.62
N ILE A 177 5.84 -17.33 -6.91
CA ILE A 177 4.48 -17.14 -7.43
C ILE A 177 3.87 -18.48 -7.83
N PRO A 178 2.65 -18.79 -7.37
CA PRO A 178 2.05 -20.10 -7.58
C PRO A 178 1.70 -20.34 -9.05
N ILE A 179 1.48 -21.61 -9.38
CA ILE A 179 0.93 -21.96 -10.71
C ILE A 179 -0.54 -21.55 -10.90
N ARG A 180 -1.27 -21.26 -9.81
CA ARG A 180 -2.67 -20.81 -9.83
C ARG A 180 -3.06 -20.18 -8.50
N GLY A 181 -3.94 -19.19 -8.53
CA GLY A 181 -4.43 -18.48 -7.34
C GLY A 181 -3.59 -17.26 -7.00
N ASP A 182 -3.73 -16.76 -5.78
CA ASP A 182 -3.07 -15.52 -5.35
C ASP A 182 -1.58 -15.72 -5.10
N GLY A 183 -0.76 -14.89 -5.74
CA GLY A 183 0.66 -14.74 -5.45
C GLY A 183 0.93 -13.35 -4.89
N SER A 184 1.80 -13.23 -3.89
CA SER A 184 2.07 -11.96 -3.25
C SER A 184 3.56 -11.71 -2.98
N TRP A 185 3.94 -10.44 -3.06
CA TRP A 185 5.18 -9.91 -2.53
C TRP A 185 4.83 -9.04 -1.32
N THR A 186 5.52 -9.28 -0.20
CA THR A 186 5.32 -8.51 1.03
C THR A 186 6.65 -7.94 1.51
N SER A 187 6.64 -6.69 1.96
CA SER A 187 7.83 -5.96 2.46
C SER A 187 8.45 -6.62 3.69
N ASP A 188 7.65 -7.34 4.47
CA ASP A 188 8.07 -7.94 5.75
C ASP A 188 8.84 -9.25 5.53
N ALA A 189 8.81 -9.81 4.32
CA ALA A 189 9.58 -10.98 3.99
C ALA A 189 11.08 -10.66 3.89
N PRO A 190 11.98 -11.58 4.33
CA PRO A 190 13.42 -11.36 4.26
C PRO A 190 13.89 -11.01 2.83
N GLY A 191 14.56 -9.86 2.69
CA GLY A 191 15.08 -9.40 1.40
C GLY A 191 14.12 -8.52 0.58
N ASN A 192 12.88 -8.30 1.05
CA ASN A 192 11.85 -7.53 0.32
C ASN A 192 11.64 -6.10 0.84
N GLY A 193 12.54 -5.60 1.70
CA GLY A 193 12.46 -4.24 2.23
C GLY A 193 12.53 -3.13 1.16
N GLY A 194 13.03 -3.45 -0.04
CA GLY A 194 13.05 -2.52 -1.16
C GLY A 194 11.66 -2.06 -1.59
N MET A 195 10.63 -2.92 -1.46
CA MET A 195 9.23 -2.51 -1.72
C MET A 195 8.77 -1.38 -0.80
N LEU A 196 9.11 -1.47 0.49
CA LEU A 196 8.76 -0.44 1.45
C LEU A 196 9.47 0.88 1.08
N SER A 197 10.77 0.80 0.79
CA SER A 197 11.56 1.96 0.37
C SER A 197 11.01 2.62 -0.91
N ASP A 198 10.60 1.83 -1.91
CA ASP A 198 10.02 2.38 -3.13
C ASP A 198 8.73 3.16 -2.84
N VAL A 199 7.80 2.55 -2.10
CA VAL A 199 6.50 3.17 -1.78
C VAL A 199 6.66 4.40 -0.89
N GLU A 200 7.56 4.37 0.10
CA GLU A 200 7.89 5.54 0.93
C GLU A 200 8.45 6.69 0.08
N ASN A 201 9.37 6.39 -0.84
CA ASN A 201 9.94 7.41 -1.72
C ASN A 201 8.91 8.01 -2.69
N TRP A 202 7.98 7.20 -3.20
CA TRP A 202 6.87 7.67 -4.02
C TRP A 202 5.89 8.53 -3.24
N TYR A 203 5.57 8.12 -2.02
CA TYR A 203 4.68 8.84 -1.12
C TYR A 203 5.26 10.21 -0.72
N LEU A 204 6.54 10.26 -0.35
CA LEU A 204 7.24 11.47 0.07
C LEU A 204 7.71 12.35 -1.10
N GLY A 205 7.48 11.93 -2.36
CA GLY A 205 7.94 12.64 -3.55
C GLY A 205 9.46 12.68 -3.72
N LEU A 206 10.20 11.80 -3.03
CA LEU A 206 11.66 11.67 -3.12
C LEU A 206 12.09 10.92 -4.39
N ALA A 207 11.17 10.19 -5.01
CA ALA A 207 11.35 9.56 -6.32
C ALA A 207 10.08 9.67 -7.16
N GLN A 208 10.24 9.70 -8.48
CA GLN A 208 9.12 9.61 -9.41
C GLN A 208 8.51 8.21 -9.34
N ASN A 209 7.18 8.16 -9.24
CA ASN A 209 6.44 6.91 -9.22
C ASN A 209 6.07 6.50 -10.65
N TYR A 210 6.82 5.56 -11.23
CA TYR A 210 6.46 4.90 -12.49
C TYR A 210 6.00 3.44 -12.27
N GLY A 211 5.84 3.04 -11.01
CA GLY A 211 5.44 1.70 -10.62
C GLY A 211 6.54 0.65 -10.70
N TRP A 212 6.15 -0.61 -10.80
CA TRP A 212 7.03 -1.77 -10.86
C TRP A 212 6.89 -2.53 -12.18
N ILE A 213 8.00 -3.15 -12.59
CA ILE A 213 8.01 -4.23 -13.57
C ILE A 213 8.09 -5.58 -12.84
N ILE A 214 7.28 -6.55 -13.27
CA ILE A 214 7.34 -7.95 -12.83
C ILE A 214 8.17 -8.74 -13.83
N ILE A 215 9.29 -9.30 -13.36
CA ILE A 215 10.14 -10.20 -14.12
C ILE A 215 10.07 -11.60 -13.50
N GLY A 216 9.59 -12.57 -14.27
CA GLY A 216 9.54 -13.98 -13.84
C GLY A 216 10.92 -14.65 -13.84
N ASP A 217 10.95 -15.96 -13.62
CA ASP A 217 12.16 -16.76 -13.81
C ASP A 217 12.52 -16.86 -15.29
N GLU A 218 13.33 -15.92 -15.77
CA GLU A 218 13.83 -15.87 -17.15
C GLU A 218 14.99 -16.85 -17.40
N THR A 219 15.38 -17.66 -16.41
CA THR A 219 16.49 -18.64 -16.53
C THR A 219 16.02 -20.02 -17.01
N ARG A 220 14.71 -20.27 -17.00
CA ARG A 220 14.09 -21.53 -17.39
C ARG A 220 12.98 -21.29 -18.40
N ALA A 221 12.82 -22.21 -19.34
CA ALA A 221 11.72 -22.20 -20.29
C ALA A 221 10.36 -22.45 -19.59
N SER A 222 9.27 -22.02 -20.23
CA SER A 222 7.88 -22.33 -19.82
C SER A 222 7.46 -21.81 -18.43
N THR A 223 8.15 -20.84 -17.87
CA THR A 223 7.83 -20.23 -16.56
C THR A 223 6.70 -19.20 -16.61
N THR A 224 6.09 -18.97 -17.78
CA THR A 224 5.06 -17.94 -17.96
C THR A 224 3.95 -18.05 -16.92
N ARG A 225 3.61 -16.91 -16.33
CA ARG A 225 2.38 -16.71 -15.56
C ARG A 225 1.48 -15.76 -16.32
N ARG A 226 0.20 -16.11 -16.38
CA ARG A 226 -0.87 -15.20 -16.77
C ARG A 226 -1.62 -14.80 -15.52
N ILE A 227 -1.61 -13.51 -15.23
CA ILE A 227 -2.32 -12.91 -14.12
C ILE A 227 -3.48 -12.06 -14.62
N SER A 228 -4.51 -11.89 -13.81
CA SER A 228 -5.58 -10.93 -14.11
C SER A 228 -5.03 -9.50 -14.14
N SER A 229 -5.54 -8.67 -15.06
CA SER A 229 -5.26 -7.23 -15.14
C SER A 229 -6.28 -6.40 -14.37
N ARG A 230 -6.12 -5.07 -14.37
CA ARG A 230 -7.15 -4.15 -13.87
C ARG A 230 -8.43 -4.18 -14.69
N GLU A 231 -8.44 -4.63 -15.94
CA GLU A 231 -9.66 -4.75 -16.76
C GLU A 231 -10.51 -5.99 -16.39
N THR A 232 -9.96 -6.98 -15.68
CA THR A 232 -10.70 -8.21 -15.34
C THR A 232 -11.90 -7.96 -14.41
N GLY A 233 -11.85 -6.92 -13.58
CA GLY A 233 -12.86 -6.63 -12.57
C GLY A 233 -12.83 -7.56 -11.35
N GLY A 234 -13.45 -7.11 -10.25
CA GLY A 234 -13.62 -7.91 -9.03
C GLY A 234 -12.34 -8.11 -8.21
N LEU A 235 -12.39 -9.04 -7.26
CA LEU A 235 -11.31 -9.26 -6.27
C LEU A 235 -10.05 -9.96 -6.82
N VAL A 236 -10.01 -10.23 -8.13
CA VAL A 236 -8.88 -10.89 -8.80
C VAL A 236 -7.92 -9.91 -9.46
N GLN A 237 -8.27 -8.61 -9.52
CA GLN A 237 -7.37 -7.57 -10.02
C GLN A 237 -6.09 -7.50 -9.17
N PRO A 238 -4.96 -7.03 -9.74
CA PRO A 238 -3.79 -6.69 -8.94
C PRO A 238 -4.17 -5.67 -7.86
N ARG A 239 -3.65 -5.84 -6.66
CA ARG A 239 -3.95 -4.96 -5.52
C ARG A 239 -2.71 -4.67 -4.70
N LEU A 240 -2.50 -3.41 -4.36
CA LEU A 240 -1.47 -2.99 -3.42
C LEU A 240 -2.13 -2.67 -2.08
N THR A 241 -1.89 -3.51 -1.09
CA THR A 241 -2.36 -3.30 0.28
C THR A 241 -1.24 -2.63 1.07
N ILE A 242 -1.56 -1.52 1.71
CA ILE A 242 -0.63 -0.73 2.51
C ILE A 242 -1.18 -0.66 3.93
N ILE A 243 -0.38 -1.12 4.89
CA ILE A 243 -0.62 -0.89 6.31
C ILE A 243 0.18 0.34 6.70
N PHE A 244 -0.47 1.31 7.34
CA PHE A 244 0.14 2.58 7.73
C PHE A 244 -0.43 3.05 9.06
N ASP A 245 0.35 3.84 9.78
CA ASP A 245 -0.19 4.66 10.86
C ASP A 245 -0.61 5.99 10.25
N ALA A 246 -1.90 6.31 10.40
CA ALA A 246 -2.38 7.65 10.11
C ALA A 246 -1.63 8.65 11.01
N PRO A 247 -1.39 9.88 10.55
CA PRO A 247 -0.94 10.93 11.45
C PRO A 247 -1.89 10.98 12.65
N GLY A 248 -1.33 11.16 13.85
CA GLY A 248 -2.17 11.48 15.01
C GLY A 248 -2.98 12.73 14.69
N LEU A 249 -4.22 12.79 15.16
CA LEU A 249 -4.93 14.06 15.22
C LEU A 249 -4.26 14.90 16.31
N GLU A 250 -3.70 16.02 15.90
CA GLU A 250 -2.97 16.94 16.77
C GLU A 250 -3.89 18.09 17.20
N GLU A 251 -3.72 18.61 18.40
CA GLU A 251 -4.56 19.67 18.92
C GLU A 251 -4.13 21.04 18.36
N CYS A 252 -5.09 21.80 17.86
CA CYS A 252 -4.91 23.19 17.48
C CYS A 252 -5.74 24.13 18.34
N CYS A 253 -5.05 24.97 19.12
CA CYS A 253 -5.68 25.99 19.96
C CYS A 253 -5.93 27.25 19.13
N LEU A 254 -7.19 27.62 18.87
CA LEU A 254 -7.53 28.79 18.06
C LEU A 254 -7.56 30.10 18.88
N PRO A 255 -7.33 31.27 18.26
CA PRO A 255 -7.31 32.56 18.96
C PRO A 255 -8.63 32.98 19.63
N ASP A 256 -9.75 32.39 19.23
CA ASP A 256 -11.08 32.65 19.77
C ASP A 256 -11.38 31.84 21.04
N GLY A 257 -10.42 31.03 21.51
CA GLY A 257 -10.58 30.11 22.63
C GLY A 257 -11.21 28.77 22.25
N GLY A 258 -11.48 28.55 20.96
CA GLY A 258 -11.84 27.25 20.41
C GLY A 258 -10.65 26.31 20.30
N CYS A 259 -10.94 25.03 20.09
CA CYS A 259 -9.95 24.01 19.77
C CYS A 259 -10.44 23.16 18.61
N SER A 260 -9.56 22.84 17.67
CA SER A 260 -9.83 21.92 16.56
C SER A 260 -8.78 20.82 16.54
N LEU A 261 -9.17 19.65 16.04
CA LEU A 261 -8.22 18.59 15.72
C LEU A 261 -7.69 18.84 14.31
N GLU A 262 -6.38 18.99 14.18
CA GLU A 262 -5.69 19.21 12.92
C GLU A 262 -4.79 18.02 12.58
N VAL A 263 -4.47 17.90 11.29
CA VAL A 263 -3.67 16.79 10.76
C VAL A 263 -2.16 17.08 10.82
N ASP A 264 -1.79 18.36 11.00
CA ASP A 264 -0.42 18.83 11.16
C ASP A 264 -0.32 20.27 11.72
N GLN A 265 0.90 20.64 12.16
CA GLN A 265 1.25 21.98 12.62
C GLN A 265 0.94 23.09 11.60
N ALA A 266 1.17 22.84 10.31
CA ALA A 266 0.99 23.86 9.27
C ALA A 266 -0.49 24.25 9.11
N SER A 267 -1.39 23.27 9.18
CA SER A 267 -2.84 23.45 9.15
C SER A 267 -3.33 24.23 10.37
N CYS A 268 -2.73 23.97 11.54
CA CYS A 268 -3.01 24.73 12.74
C CYS A 268 -2.56 26.20 12.63
N GLU A 269 -1.32 26.43 12.20
CA GLU A 269 -0.78 27.77 12.02
C GLU A 269 -1.55 28.57 10.95
N ALA A 270 -2.02 27.91 9.88
CA ALA A 270 -2.84 28.53 8.83
C ALA A 270 -4.19 29.06 9.38
N LYS A 271 -4.72 28.43 10.43
CA LYS A 271 -5.91 28.90 11.16
C LYS A 271 -5.59 29.94 12.23
N GLY A 272 -4.32 30.35 12.34
CA GLY A 272 -3.84 31.27 13.37
C GLY A 272 -3.75 30.63 14.75
N GLY A 273 -3.85 29.30 14.83
CA GLY A 273 -3.80 28.58 16.09
C GLY A 273 -2.38 28.32 16.58
N ILE A 274 -2.29 27.92 17.85
CA ILE A 274 -1.05 27.45 18.48
C ILE A 274 -1.07 25.93 18.49
N PHE A 275 -0.02 25.35 17.92
CA PHE A 275 0.19 23.92 17.82
C PHE A 275 0.56 23.30 19.16
N ASN A 276 -0.16 22.24 19.58
CA ASN A 276 0.23 21.39 20.72
C ASN A 276 0.54 19.97 20.23
N PRO A 277 1.82 19.53 20.23
CA PRO A 277 2.22 18.20 19.76
C PRO A 277 1.88 17.07 20.73
N ASN A 278 1.25 17.35 21.87
CA ASN A 278 1.03 16.36 22.92
C ASN A 278 -0.30 15.60 22.72
N PRO A 279 -0.27 14.29 22.41
CA PRO A 279 -1.47 13.49 22.16
C PRO A 279 -2.23 13.10 23.43
N ASP A 280 -1.72 13.44 24.62
CA ASP A 280 -2.26 12.99 25.91
C ASP A 280 -3.47 13.80 26.39
N PHE A 281 -4.03 14.73 25.59
CA PHE A 281 -5.28 15.47 25.86
C PHE A 281 -5.38 16.13 27.25
N THR A 282 -4.24 16.40 27.90
CA THR A 282 -4.15 16.77 29.32
C THR A 282 -3.47 18.11 29.57
N GLU A 283 -2.82 18.69 28.57
CA GLU A 283 -2.28 20.05 28.68
C GLU A 283 -3.26 21.04 28.06
N THR A 284 -3.86 21.86 28.93
CA THR A 284 -4.73 22.97 28.55
C THR A 284 -3.99 23.94 27.63
N CYS A 285 -4.63 24.36 26.53
CA CYS A 285 -4.26 25.55 25.77
C CYS A 285 -4.07 26.72 26.75
N THR A 286 -2.83 27.10 27.04
CA THR A 286 -2.53 28.21 27.96
C THR A 286 -2.63 29.53 27.23
N LEU A 287 -3.86 29.96 26.92
CA LEU A 287 -4.13 31.36 26.59
C LEU A 287 -4.25 32.19 27.89
N PRO A 288 -3.78 33.45 27.92
CA PRO A 288 -3.97 34.32 29.06
C PRO A 288 -5.43 34.78 29.12
N ASP A 289 -6.22 34.06 29.94
CA ASP A 289 -7.58 34.33 30.43
C ASP A 289 -8.72 34.51 29.38
N PRO A 290 -9.83 33.72 29.46
CA PRO A 290 -10.18 32.75 30.49
C PRO A 290 -9.71 31.32 30.15
N PRO A 291 -9.57 30.42 31.15
CA PRO A 291 -9.18 29.03 30.93
C PRO A 291 -10.34 28.26 30.29
N TYR A 292 -10.26 27.99 29.00
CA TYR A 292 -11.22 27.12 28.32
C TYR A 292 -10.87 25.65 28.49
N SER A 293 -11.95 24.86 28.57
CA SER A 293 -12.02 23.43 28.80
C SER A 293 -11.26 22.62 27.76
N VAL A 294 -10.65 21.52 28.21
CA VAL A 294 -10.16 20.37 27.41
C VAL A 294 -10.94 20.25 26.10
N CYS A 295 -10.23 20.19 24.97
CA CYS A 295 -10.84 19.95 23.67
C CYS A 295 -11.73 18.71 23.82
N PRO A 296 -13.07 18.82 23.65
CA PRO A 296 -13.92 17.66 23.79
C PRO A 296 -13.43 16.63 22.79
N GLN A 297 -13.03 15.47 23.30
CA GLN A 297 -12.73 14.33 22.45
C GLN A 297 -13.91 14.15 21.50
N PRO A 298 -13.69 14.02 20.18
CA PRO A 298 -14.77 13.58 19.31
C PRO A 298 -15.29 12.28 19.92
N THR A 299 -16.56 12.25 20.29
CA THR A 299 -17.23 11.05 20.83
C THR A 299 -17.23 9.90 19.81
N GLY A 300 -16.86 10.24 18.57
CA GLY A 300 -16.45 9.44 17.41
C GLY A 300 -16.55 10.34 16.17
N ALA A 301 -16.30 9.77 14.99
CA ALA A 301 -16.45 10.45 13.71
C ALA A 301 -17.50 9.72 12.88
N CYS A 302 -18.32 10.45 12.16
CA CYS A 302 -19.27 9.88 11.21
C CYS A 302 -18.77 10.12 9.78
N CYS A 303 -18.60 9.04 9.02
CA CYS A 303 -18.57 9.09 7.56
C CYS A 303 -20.00 9.20 7.06
N ASN A 304 -20.42 10.40 6.68
CA ASN A 304 -21.76 10.66 6.16
C ASN A 304 -21.98 9.97 4.81
N ALA A 305 -23.25 9.79 4.44
CA ALA A 305 -23.62 9.17 3.17
C ALA A 305 -23.19 9.98 1.93
N ASP A 306 -22.82 11.24 2.11
CA ASP A 306 -22.28 12.13 1.08
C ASP A 306 -20.74 12.16 1.05
N GLU A 307 -20.09 11.19 1.71
CA GLU A 307 -18.64 11.06 1.84
C GLU A 307 -17.96 12.21 2.62
N SER A 308 -18.75 13.09 3.24
CA SER A 308 -18.22 14.07 4.20
C SER A 308 -17.97 13.43 5.56
N CYS A 309 -16.97 13.94 6.28
CA CYS A 309 -16.73 13.56 7.68
C CYS A 309 -17.37 14.60 8.60
N SER A 310 -18.11 14.15 9.61
CA SER A 310 -18.53 14.99 10.72
C SER A 310 -18.03 14.42 12.04
N ASP A 311 -17.20 15.20 12.72
CA ASP A 311 -16.77 15.00 14.09
C ASP A 311 -17.84 15.52 15.07
N THR A 312 -17.89 14.97 16.29
CA THR A 312 -18.81 15.36 17.39
C THR A 312 -20.29 14.98 17.25
N ILE A 313 -20.68 14.22 16.22
CA ILE A 313 -22.03 13.64 16.11
C ILE A 313 -22.13 12.34 16.94
N GLU A 314 -23.30 12.02 17.50
CA GLU A 314 -23.52 10.73 18.16
C GLU A 314 -23.73 9.61 17.12
N ARG A 315 -23.24 8.39 17.42
CA ARG A 315 -23.45 7.19 16.58
C ARG A 315 -24.87 7.03 16.07
N ALA A 316 -25.86 7.23 16.95
CA ALA A 316 -27.26 7.10 16.58
C ALA A 316 -27.70 8.12 15.52
N THR A 317 -27.17 9.34 15.56
CA THR A 317 -27.44 10.38 14.56
C THR A 317 -26.73 10.07 13.25
N CYS A 318 -25.49 9.59 13.31
CA CYS A 318 -24.73 9.14 12.16
C CYS A 318 -25.44 8.02 11.39
N GLU A 319 -25.78 6.92 12.09
CA GLU A 319 -26.45 5.77 11.50
C GLU A 319 -27.87 6.13 10.99
N ALA A 320 -28.58 7.04 11.67
CA ALA A 320 -29.91 7.49 11.24
C ALA A 320 -29.90 8.33 9.96
N THR A 321 -28.78 8.99 9.65
CA THR A 321 -28.58 9.72 8.39
C THR A 321 -27.93 8.87 7.30
N GLY A 322 -27.75 7.57 7.56
CA GLY A 322 -27.14 6.63 6.62
C GLY A 322 -25.61 6.68 6.58
N GLY A 323 -24.99 7.37 7.54
CA GLY A 323 -23.55 7.40 7.74
C GLY A 323 -23.02 6.19 8.53
N ILE A 324 -21.70 6.01 8.51
CA ILE A 324 -20.96 4.96 9.23
C ILE A 324 -20.14 5.62 10.34
N PHE A 325 -20.31 5.15 11.58
CA PHE A 325 -19.66 5.68 12.79
C PHE A 325 -18.48 4.82 13.27
#